data_AF-A0A7J7NNN2-F1
#
_entry.id   AF-A0A7J7NNN2-F1
#
_cell.length_a   1.000
_cell.length_b   1.000
_cell.length_c   1.000
_cell.angle_alpha   90.00
_cell.angle_beta   90.00
_cell.angle_gamma   90.00
#
_symmetry.space_group_name_H-M   'P 1'
#
loop_
_entity.id
_entity.type
_entity.pdbx_description
1 polymer ?
#
loop_
_entity_poly.entity_id
_entity_poly.type
_entity_poly.pdbx_seq_one_letter_code
_entity_poly.pdbx_strand_id
1 'polypeptide(L)'
;MDDYDSDEEDMIALATTATAVATSHYNENHISKEPCRKSKLTGKEYIAELVDGNPVRMYENLCTDKLIFKKLCDILTIEGSLCDRGGVSVDEQVGMFLYTIGHDKRSRIVQERYQNYGETVSRHINTILDTVVSLAPKFLQRTKPDTPKEIINDPRFFLYFKTATLYKGWLSMQIPQGVPDQFKSLIDVELEASIGGN
;
A
#
# COMPACT_ATOMS: atom_id res chain seq x y z
N MET A 1 53.64 21.59 47.63
CA MET A 1 52.54 20.90 48.34
C MET A 1 51.51 20.68 47.26
N ASP A 2 51.81 19.81 46.29
CA ASP A 2 51.16 19.81 44.95
C ASP A 2 51.17 18.41 44.30
N ASP A 3 50.98 17.34 45.09
CA ASP A 3 51.01 15.94 44.59
C ASP A 3 49.61 15.29 44.49
N TYR A 4 48.53 16.07 44.66
CA TYR A 4 47.15 15.55 44.70
C TYR A 4 46.30 15.87 43.46
N ASP A 5 46.77 16.71 42.52
CA ASP A 5 46.01 17.08 41.30
C ASP A 5 46.20 16.11 40.12
N SER A 6 47.32 15.39 40.06
CA SER A 6 47.67 14.53 38.90
C SER A 6 46.71 13.35 38.71
N ASP A 7 46.30 12.70 39.79
CA ASP A 7 45.42 11.53 39.74
C ASP A 7 43.98 11.90 39.34
N GLU A 8 43.54 13.12 39.68
CA GLU A 8 42.21 13.63 39.31
C GLU A 8 42.16 14.03 37.83
N GLU A 9 43.20 14.70 37.32
CA GLU A 9 43.33 14.98 35.88
C GLU A 9 43.39 13.69 35.06
N ASP A 10 44.15 12.68 35.51
CA ASP A 10 44.23 11.37 34.84
C ASP A 10 42.89 10.61 34.89
N MET A 11 42.16 10.68 36.01
CA MET A 11 40.82 10.10 36.12
C MET A 11 39.82 10.78 35.18
N ILE A 12 39.87 12.12 35.08
CA ILE A 12 39.04 12.90 34.16
C ILE A 12 39.41 12.57 32.71
N ALA A 13 40.69 12.45 32.39
CA ALA A 13 41.16 12.03 31.06
C ALA A 13 40.67 10.63 30.69
N LEU A 14 40.69 9.68 31.63
CA LEU A 14 40.16 8.33 31.43
C LEU A 14 38.64 8.32 31.23
N ALA A 15 37.89 9.08 32.04
CA ALA A 15 36.44 9.17 31.92
C ALA A 15 36.00 9.84 30.61
N THR A 16 36.70 10.91 30.18
CA THR A 16 36.42 11.63 28.93
C THR A 16 36.77 10.78 27.70
N THR A 17 37.87 10.02 27.73
CA THR A 17 38.21 9.09 26.64
C THR A 17 37.23 7.92 26.57
N ALA A 18 36.86 7.32 27.71
CA ALA A 18 35.89 6.22 27.75
C ALA A 18 34.52 6.66 27.23
N THR A 19 34.05 7.86 27.61
CA THR A 19 32.79 8.42 27.08
C THR A 19 32.90 8.74 25.60
N ALA A 20 33.99 9.34 25.11
CA ALA A 20 34.20 9.60 23.69
C ALA A 20 34.22 8.33 22.83
N VAL A 21 34.87 7.26 23.32
CA VAL A 21 34.88 5.95 22.65
C VAL A 21 33.48 5.32 22.65
N ALA A 22 32.77 5.34 23.78
CA ALA A 22 31.41 4.82 23.88
C ALA A 22 30.45 5.59 22.95
N THR A 23 30.57 6.92 22.89
CA THR A 23 29.78 7.76 21.97
C THR A 23 30.15 7.49 20.52
N SER A 24 31.43 7.35 20.16
CA SER A 24 31.85 6.99 18.79
C SER A 24 31.31 5.62 18.38
N HIS A 25 31.48 4.61 19.24
CA HIS A 25 30.97 3.27 18.99
C HIS A 25 29.45 3.25 18.85
N TYR A 26 28.72 4.02 19.66
CA TYR A 26 27.27 4.17 19.51
C TYR A 26 26.91 4.88 18.19
N ASN A 27 27.61 5.96 17.87
CA ASN A 27 27.36 6.74 16.66
C ASN A 27 27.61 5.91 15.39
N GLU A 28 28.68 5.14 15.33
CA GLU A 28 29.00 4.27 14.19
C GLU A 28 27.94 3.18 14.01
N ASN A 29 27.47 2.56 15.10
CA ASN A 29 26.51 1.46 15.01
C ASN A 29 25.05 1.90 14.83
N HIS A 30 24.69 3.10 15.29
CA HIS A 30 23.27 3.52 15.36
C HIS A 30 22.95 4.80 14.59
N ILE A 31 23.91 5.69 14.37
CA ILE A 31 23.69 7.00 13.74
C ILE A 31 24.22 7.02 12.30
N SER A 32 25.47 6.61 12.07
CA SER A 32 26.12 6.59 10.76
C SER A 32 25.77 5.32 9.98
N LYS A 33 24.50 5.17 9.60
CA LYS A 33 24.04 4.02 8.80
C LYS A 33 24.40 4.20 7.34
N GLU A 34 25.04 3.20 6.74
CA GLU A 34 25.27 3.18 5.30
C GLU A 34 23.94 3.17 4.52
N PRO A 35 23.79 4.01 3.48
CA PRO A 35 22.59 4.00 2.65
C PRO A 35 22.40 2.66 1.93
N CYS A 36 21.25 2.02 2.16
CA CYS A 36 20.91 0.71 1.58
C CYS A 36 20.38 0.82 0.13
N ARG A 37 19.61 1.86 -0.19
CA ARG A 37 18.89 2.01 -1.47
C ARG A 37 19.54 3.07 -2.34
N LYS A 38 20.59 2.63 -3.04
CA LYS A 38 21.46 3.47 -3.86
C LYS A 38 21.63 2.95 -5.29
N SER A 39 20.73 2.08 -5.76
CA SER A 39 20.75 1.66 -7.17
C SER A 39 20.63 2.88 -8.07
N LYS A 40 21.33 2.84 -9.20
CA LYS A 40 21.28 3.89 -10.22
C LYS A 40 19.93 3.97 -10.89
N LEU A 41 19.22 2.84 -11.00
CA LEU A 41 17.89 2.80 -11.57
C LEU A 41 16.88 3.00 -10.44
N THR A 42 16.38 4.23 -10.32
CA THR A 42 15.33 4.59 -9.38
C THR A 42 13.98 4.00 -9.79
N GLY A 43 13.01 3.95 -8.88
CA GLY A 43 11.66 3.49 -9.20
C GLY A 43 11.00 4.30 -10.33
N LYS A 44 11.21 5.61 -10.35
CA LYS A 44 10.77 6.51 -11.43
C LYS A 44 11.39 6.14 -12.79
N GLU A 45 12.71 5.96 -12.85
CA GLU A 45 13.40 5.60 -14.09
C GLU A 45 13.00 4.19 -14.56
N TYR A 46 12.78 3.26 -13.64
CA TYR A 46 12.29 1.92 -13.95
C TYR A 46 10.91 1.96 -14.64
N ILE A 47 9.97 2.77 -14.14
CA ILE A 47 8.67 2.92 -14.78
C ILE A 47 8.79 3.60 -16.15
N ALA A 48 9.64 4.63 -16.28
CA ALA A 48 9.91 5.25 -17.57
C ALA A 48 10.45 4.22 -18.58
N GLU A 49 11.39 3.37 -18.17
CA GLU A 49 11.92 2.28 -19.01
C GLU A 49 10.84 1.30 -19.47
N LEU A 50 9.91 0.91 -18.58
CA LEU A 50 8.81 0.02 -18.94
C LEU A 50 7.82 0.67 -19.92
N VAL A 51 7.51 1.95 -19.70
CA VAL A 51 6.61 2.73 -20.57
C VAL A 51 7.21 2.93 -21.96
N ASP A 52 8.51 3.23 -22.05
CA ASP A 52 9.20 3.49 -23.32
C ASP A 52 9.68 2.20 -24.01
N GLY A 53 9.85 1.11 -23.25
CA GLY A 53 10.48 -0.13 -23.70
C GLY A 53 9.58 -1.11 -24.46
N ASN A 54 9.78 -2.42 -24.26
CA ASN A 54 8.98 -3.44 -24.92
C ASN A 54 7.62 -3.65 -24.19
N PRO A 55 6.46 -3.62 -24.88
CA PRO A 55 5.15 -3.82 -24.24
C PRO A 55 5.01 -5.17 -23.52
N VAL A 56 5.70 -6.23 -23.97
CA VAL A 56 5.72 -7.53 -23.28
C VAL A 56 6.33 -7.38 -21.88
N ARG A 57 7.42 -6.61 -21.75
CA ARG A 57 8.04 -6.35 -20.45
C ARG A 57 7.11 -5.59 -19.50
N MET A 58 6.30 -4.67 -20.02
CA MET A 58 5.30 -3.95 -19.23
C MET A 58 4.28 -4.93 -18.63
N TYR A 59 3.71 -5.79 -19.46
CA TYR A 59 2.73 -6.78 -19.03
C TYR A 59 3.32 -7.80 -18.06
N GLU A 60 4.52 -8.31 -18.35
CA GLU A 60 5.22 -9.29 -17.48
C GLU A 60 5.56 -8.75 -16.09
N ASN A 61 5.68 -7.42 -15.91
CA ASN A 61 6.04 -6.82 -14.63
C ASN A 61 4.86 -6.16 -13.91
N LEU A 62 3.92 -5.55 -14.64
CA LEU A 62 2.82 -4.79 -14.05
C LEU A 62 1.44 -5.42 -14.32
N CYS A 63 1.40 -6.57 -15.00
CA CYS A 63 0.17 -7.26 -15.41
C CYS A 63 -0.79 -6.38 -16.22
N THR A 64 -0.28 -5.33 -16.87
CA THR A 64 -1.09 -4.36 -17.61
C THR A 64 -0.37 -3.88 -18.87
N ASP A 65 -1.14 -3.49 -19.88
CA ASP A 65 -0.62 -2.86 -21.09
C ASP A 65 -0.28 -1.39 -20.85
N LYS A 66 0.66 -0.86 -21.64
CA LYS A 66 1.11 0.54 -21.54
C LYS A 66 -0.03 1.55 -21.60
N LEU A 67 -0.97 1.36 -22.55
CA LEU A 67 -2.10 2.25 -22.72
C LEU A 67 -3.08 2.19 -21.55
N ILE A 68 -3.29 0.99 -20.98
CA ILE A 68 -4.17 0.79 -19.83
C ILE A 68 -3.53 1.40 -18.59
N PHE A 69 -2.23 1.18 -18.39
CA PHE A 69 -1.46 1.79 -17.31
C PHE A 69 -1.57 3.31 -17.30
N LYS A 70 -1.33 3.96 -18.44
CA LYS A 70 -1.41 5.43 -18.52
C LYS A 70 -2.82 5.94 -18.24
N LYS A 71 -3.85 5.30 -18.81
CA LYS A 71 -5.24 5.62 -18.49
C LYS A 71 -5.57 5.45 -17.01
N LEU A 72 -5.05 4.39 -16.37
CA LEU A 72 -5.24 4.18 -14.93
C LEU A 72 -4.58 5.29 -14.12
N CYS A 73 -3.35 5.68 -14.46
CA CYS A 73 -2.66 6.80 -13.81
C CYS A 73 -3.45 8.11 -13.96
N ASP A 74 -3.98 8.39 -15.16
CA ASP A 74 -4.81 9.56 -15.42
C ASP A 74 -6.11 9.54 -14.60
N ILE A 75 -6.81 8.40 -14.55
CA ILE A 75 -8.04 8.26 -13.75
C ILE A 75 -7.76 8.46 -12.27
N LEU A 76 -6.72 7.81 -11.73
CA LEU A 76 -6.36 7.96 -10.31
C LEU A 76 -5.94 9.38 -9.98
N THR A 77 -5.33 10.10 -10.92
CA THR A 77 -4.96 11.52 -10.75
C THR A 77 -6.20 12.42 -10.77
N ILE A 78 -7.03 12.30 -11.81
CA ILE A 78 -8.15 13.21 -12.07
C ILE A 78 -9.31 12.95 -11.12
N GLU A 79 -9.70 11.69 -10.97
CA GLU A 79 -10.87 11.27 -10.20
C GLU A 79 -10.50 10.93 -8.77
N GLY A 80 -9.35 10.31 -8.57
CA GLY A 80 -8.85 9.88 -7.27
C GLY A 80 -8.07 10.96 -6.50
N SER A 81 -7.79 12.11 -7.11
CA SER A 81 -6.94 13.16 -6.54
C SER A 81 -5.55 12.68 -6.13
N LEU A 82 -5.06 11.60 -6.75
CA LEU A 82 -3.71 11.08 -6.51
C LEU A 82 -2.68 12.06 -7.07
N CYS A 83 -1.64 12.36 -6.30
CA CYS A 83 -0.60 13.29 -6.69
C CYS A 83 0.79 12.81 -6.27
N ASP A 84 1.82 13.40 -6.85
CA ASP A 84 3.20 13.16 -6.48
C ASP A 84 3.40 13.49 -4.99
N ARG A 85 3.96 12.54 -4.22
CA ARG A 85 4.12 12.67 -2.77
C ARG A 85 5.43 12.05 -2.31
N GLY A 86 6.17 12.78 -1.49
CA GLY A 86 7.41 12.27 -0.89
C GLY A 86 8.51 11.93 -1.90
N GLY A 87 8.53 12.60 -3.07
CA GLY A 87 9.48 12.32 -4.15
C GLY A 87 9.08 11.16 -5.06
N VAL A 88 7.95 10.49 -4.80
CA VAL A 88 7.44 9.38 -5.61
C VAL A 88 6.35 9.89 -6.55
N SER A 89 6.57 9.73 -7.85
CA SER A 89 5.61 10.16 -8.88
C SER A 89 4.34 9.30 -8.90
N VAL A 90 3.21 9.81 -9.38
CA VAL A 90 1.96 9.02 -9.52
C VAL A 90 2.22 7.72 -10.29
N ASP A 91 2.89 7.78 -11.44
CA ASP A 91 3.25 6.61 -12.24
C ASP A 91 4.06 5.58 -11.43
N GLU A 92 5.00 6.04 -10.61
CA GLU A 92 5.78 5.17 -9.73
C GLU A 92 4.93 4.55 -8.63
N GLN A 93 4.04 5.33 -8.00
CA GLN A 93 3.11 4.82 -6.99
C GLN A 93 2.21 3.73 -7.59
N VAL A 94 1.57 4.02 -8.73
CA VAL A 94 0.65 3.09 -9.42
C VAL A 94 1.41 1.85 -9.89
N GLY A 95 2.60 2.03 -10.45
CA GLY A 95 3.46 0.91 -10.85
C GLY A 95 3.84 0.02 -9.67
N MET A 96 4.19 0.61 -8.52
CA MET A 96 4.52 -0.13 -7.31
C MET A 96 3.34 -0.94 -6.78
N PHE A 97 2.14 -0.35 -6.80
CA PHE A 97 0.90 -1.03 -6.45
C PHE A 97 0.65 -2.24 -7.37
N LEU A 98 0.63 -2.02 -8.69
CA LEU A 98 0.40 -3.07 -9.68
C LEU A 98 1.46 -4.18 -9.63
N TYR A 99 2.73 -3.84 -9.48
CA TYR A 99 3.83 -4.80 -9.32
C TYR A 99 3.63 -5.67 -8.06
N THR A 100 3.07 -5.10 -7.00
CA THR A 100 2.77 -5.81 -5.75
C THR A 100 1.61 -6.77 -5.93
N ILE A 101 0.45 -6.27 -6.39
CA ILE A 101 -0.78 -7.07 -6.48
C ILE A 101 -0.77 -8.06 -7.66
N GLY A 102 -0.12 -7.70 -8.76
CA GLY A 102 -0.10 -8.50 -9.99
C GLY A 102 0.71 -9.80 -9.86
N HIS A 103 1.64 -9.85 -8.90
CA HIS A 103 2.54 -10.98 -8.72
C HIS A 103 2.71 -11.44 -7.26
N ASP A 104 1.83 -10.98 -6.35
CA ASP A 104 1.89 -11.26 -4.92
C ASP A 104 3.31 -11.04 -4.33
N LYS A 105 3.90 -9.87 -4.63
CA LYS A 105 5.28 -9.58 -4.21
C LYS A 105 5.31 -9.16 -2.75
N ARG A 106 6.19 -9.80 -1.99
CA ARG A 106 6.53 -9.38 -0.62
C ARG A 106 7.13 -7.96 -0.63
N SER A 107 6.79 -7.16 0.39
CA SER A 107 7.27 -5.78 0.54
C SER A 107 8.79 -5.63 0.32
N ARG A 108 9.62 -6.57 0.80
CA ARG A 108 11.08 -6.54 0.60
C ARG A 108 11.53 -6.56 -0.86
N ILE A 109 10.80 -7.25 -1.74
CA ILE A 109 11.12 -7.32 -3.18
C ILE A 109 10.72 -6.04 -3.88
N VAL A 110 9.58 -5.47 -3.52
CA VAL A 110 9.08 -4.19 -4.05
C VAL A 110 10.03 -3.06 -3.66
N GLN A 111 10.39 -3.03 -2.37
CA GLN A 111 11.41 -2.17 -1.81
C GLN A 111 12.71 -2.18 -2.62
N GLU A 112 13.26 -3.37 -2.89
CA GLU A 112 14.48 -3.49 -3.68
C GLU A 112 14.28 -3.05 -5.13
N ARG A 113 13.16 -3.39 -5.78
CA ARG A 113 12.90 -2.99 -7.17
C ARG A 113 12.80 -1.48 -7.33
N TYR A 114 12.03 -0.83 -6.47
CA TYR A 114 11.73 0.60 -6.57
C TYR A 114 12.70 1.47 -5.77
N GLN A 115 13.66 0.86 -5.07
CA GLN A 115 14.64 1.55 -4.22
C GLN A 115 14.01 2.41 -3.13
N ASN A 116 12.81 2.03 -2.67
CA ASN A 116 12.04 2.74 -1.65
C ASN A 116 12.04 2.00 -0.31
N TYR A 117 11.98 2.73 0.80
CA TYR A 117 11.88 2.14 2.13
C TYR A 117 10.54 1.42 2.32
N GLY A 118 10.51 0.40 3.19
CA GLY A 118 9.28 -0.36 3.43
C GLY A 118 8.11 0.50 3.90
N GLU A 119 8.38 1.51 4.72
CA GLU A 119 7.39 2.49 5.18
C GLU A 119 6.79 3.28 4.01
N THR A 120 7.64 3.74 3.09
CA THR A 120 7.23 4.42 1.85
C THR A 120 6.38 3.51 0.97
N VAL A 121 6.83 2.27 0.75
CA VAL A 121 6.10 1.27 -0.05
C VAL A 121 4.70 1.03 0.52
N SER A 122 4.61 0.73 1.83
CA SER A 122 3.33 0.49 2.49
C SER A 122 2.40 1.69 2.42
N ARG A 123 2.92 2.91 2.62
CA ARG A 123 2.13 4.14 2.56
C ARG A 123 1.49 4.33 1.18
N HIS A 124 2.27 4.19 0.10
CA HIS A 124 1.76 4.40 -1.26
C HIS A 124 0.79 3.30 -1.69
N ILE A 125 1.05 2.04 -1.34
CA ILE A 125 0.11 0.94 -1.60
C ILE A 125 -1.23 1.21 -0.93
N ASN A 126 -1.24 1.59 0.35
CA ASN A 126 -2.48 1.88 1.07
C ASN A 126 -3.19 3.11 0.51
N THR A 127 -2.45 4.17 0.17
CA THR A 127 -3.03 5.38 -0.44
C THR A 127 -3.74 5.05 -1.74
N ILE A 128 -3.14 4.21 -2.58
CA ILE A 128 -3.74 3.81 -3.86
C ILE A 128 -4.94 2.89 -3.62
N LEU A 129 -4.85 1.94 -2.69
CA LEU A 129 -5.98 1.09 -2.32
C LEU A 129 -7.19 1.92 -1.88
N ASP A 130 -7.00 2.88 -0.98
CA ASP A 130 -8.07 3.78 -0.52
C ASP A 130 -8.66 4.57 -1.69
N THR A 131 -7.80 5.06 -2.59
CA THR A 131 -8.22 5.79 -3.79
C THR A 131 -9.05 4.88 -4.70
N VAL A 132 -8.60 3.66 -4.99
CA VAL A 132 -9.31 2.69 -5.83
C VAL A 132 -10.65 2.30 -5.21
N VAL A 133 -10.69 2.04 -3.89
CA VAL A 133 -11.91 1.70 -3.16
C VAL A 133 -12.92 2.86 -3.21
N SER A 134 -12.47 4.10 -3.04
CA SER A 134 -13.36 5.27 -3.14
C SER A 134 -13.92 5.48 -4.56
N LEU A 135 -13.18 5.07 -5.60
CA LEU A 135 -13.62 5.15 -7.00
C LEU A 135 -14.45 3.94 -7.44
N ALA A 136 -14.37 2.80 -6.74
CA ALA A 136 -15.07 1.57 -7.09
C ALA A 136 -16.58 1.76 -7.35
N PRO A 137 -17.35 2.52 -6.54
CA PRO A 137 -18.78 2.73 -6.80
C PRO A 137 -19.08 3.48 -8.11
N LYS A 138 -18.13 4.23 -8.65
CA LYS A 138 -18.26 4.96 -9.92
C LYS A 138 -17.99 4.06 -11.12
N PHE A 139 -16.99 3.18 -11.03
CA PHE A 139 -16.52 2.39 -12.17
C PHE A 139 -16.97 0.93 -12.15
N LEU A 140 -17.17 0.35 -10.96
CA LEU A 140 -17.55 -1.04 -10.76
C LEU A 140 -19.05 -1.19 -10.47
N GLN A 141 -19.88 -0.28 -10.98
CA GLN A 141 -21.32 -0.39 -10.82
C GLN A 141 -21.80 -1.72 -11.37
N ARG A 142 -22.37 -2.54 -10.48
CA ARG A 142 -23.06 -3.76 -10.85
C ARG A 142 -24.19 -3.36 -11.81
N THR A 143 -24.07 -3.75 -13.08
CA THR A 143 -25.24 -3.82 -13.96
C THR A 143 -26.30 -4.58 -13.18
N LYS A 144 -27.48 -3.98 -12.98
CA LYS A 144 -28.58 -4.53 -12.19
C LYS A 144 -28.66 -6.04 -12.41
N PRO A 145 -28.96 -6.85 -11.37
CA PRO A 145 -29.09 -8.29 -11.54
C PRO A 145 -30.37 -8.55 -12.33
N ASP A 146 -30.31 -8.37 -13.64
CA ASP A 146 -31.20 -9.06 -14.56
C ASP A 146 -30.61 -10.45 -14.71
N THR A 147 -30.70 -11.23 -13.62
CA THR A 147 -30.31 -12.63 -13.64
C THR A 147 -31.17 -13.29 -14.71
N PRO A 148 -30.58 -13.82 -15.80
CA PRO A 148 -31.34 -14.45 -16.86
C PRO A 148 -32.29 -15.50 -16.28
N LYS A 149 -33.52 -15.58 -16.79
CA LYS A 149 -34.58 -16.46 -16.25
C LYS A 149 -34.13 -17.92 -16.20
N GLU A 150 -33.24 -18.30 -17.10
CA GLU A 150 -32.60 -19.60 -17.23
C GLU A 150 -31.79 -19.99 -15.99
N ILE A 151 -31.16 -19.02 -15.32
CA ILE A 151 -30.36 -19.22 -14.09
C ILE A 151 -31.25 -19.24 -12.85
N ILE A 152 -32.30 -18.41 -12.81
CA ILE A 152 -33.28 -18.41 -11.70
C ILE A 152 -34.00 -19.75 -11.60
N ASN A 153 -34.27 -20.37 -12.75
CA ASN A 153 -35.01 -21.62 -12.84
C ASN A 153 -34.12 -22.87 -12.68
N ASP A 154 -32.78 -22.76 -12.72
CA ASP A 154 -31.89 -23.89 -12.46
C ASP A 154 -31.50 -23.94 -10.97
N PRO A 155 -31.98 -24.93 -10.20
CA PRO A 155 -31.68 -25.04 -8.77
C PRO A 155 -30.18 -25.23 -8.46
N ARG A 156 -29.36 -25.62 -9.43
CA ARG A 156 -27.90 -25.75 -9.26
C ARG A 156 -27.18 -24.40 -9.27
N PHE A 157 -27.65 -23.46 -10.09
CA PHE A 157 -27.02 -22.14 -10.23
C PHE A 157 -27.70 -21.08 -9.36
N PHE A 158 -29.00 -21.21 -9.13
CA PHE A 158 -29.80 -20.28 -8.32
C PHE A 158 -29.22 -20.05 -6.91
N LEU A 159 -28.60 -21.06 -6.29
CA LEU A 159 -28.03 -20.94 -4.95
C LEU A 159 -26.87 -19.93 -4.89
N TYR A 160 -26.02 -19.89 -5.92
CA TYR A 160 -24.88 -18.97 -6.00
C TYR A 160 -25.31 -17.50 -6.14
N PHE A 161 -26.48 -17.26 -6.76
CA PHE A 161 -27.02 -15.92 -6.94
C PHE A 161 -27.94 -15.47 -5.79
N LYS A 162 -28.48 -16.40 -4.99
CA LYS A 162 -29.38 -16.11 -3.86
C LYS A 162 -28.66 -15.82 -2.54
N THR A 163 -27.51 -16.43 -2.28
CA THR A 163 -26.78 -16.27 -1.00
C THR A 163 -26.46 -14.81 -0.68
N ALA A 164 -26.14 -14.00 -1.69
CA ALA A 164 -25.93 -12.56 -1.52
C ALA A 164 -27.17 -11.81 -0.98
N THR A 165 -28.38 -12.24 -1.35
CA THR A 165 -29.64 -11.63 -0.88
C THR A 165 -30.08 -12.11 0.51
N LEU A 166 -29.85 -13.39 0.84
CA LEU A 166 -30.18 -13.94 2.15
C LEU A 166 -29.21 -13.47 3.25
N TYR A 167 -27.92 -13.33 2.94
CA TYR A 167 -26.93 -12.83 3.89
C TYR A 167 -27.21 -11.38 4.29
N LYS A 168 -27.64 -10.54 3.33
CA LYS A 168 -28.12 -9.17 3.59
C LYS A 168 -29.33 -9.13 4.52
N GLY A 169 -30.30 -10.04 4.32
CA GLY A 169 -31.47 -10.17 5.19
C GLY A 169 -31.12 -10.67 6.61
N TRP A 170 -30.26 -11.68 6.73
CA TRP A 170 -29.86 -12.25 8.01
C TRP A 170 -29.03 -11.29 8.86
N LEU A 171 -28.09 -10.54 8.27
CA LEU A 171 -27.33 -9.52 9.02
C LEU A 171 -28.23 -8.35 9.44
N SER A 172 -29.20 -7.94 8.61
CA SER A 172 -30.17 -6.90 8.98
C SER A 172 -31.10 -7.31 10.14
N MET A 173 -31.33 -8.62 10.33
CA MET A 173 -32.11 -9.15 11.45
C MET A 173 -31.34 -9.22 12.78
N GLN A 174 -30.00 -9.10 12.76
CA GLN A 174 -29.18 -9.11 13.97
C GLN A 174 -28.92 -7.70 14.55
N ILE A 175 -29.39 -6.63 13.90
CA ILE A 175 -29.27 -5.26 14.43
C ILE A 175 -30.41 -5.03 15.44
N PRO A 176 -30.12 -4.79 16.74
CA PRO A 176 -31.14 -4.47 17.71
C PRO A 176 -31.88 -3.18 17.32
N GLN A 177 -33.20 -3.15 17.46
CA GLN A 177 -34.09 -2.05 17.01
C GLN A 177 -33.85 -0.68 17.71
N GLY A 178 -32.80 -0.54 18.51
CA GLY A 178 -32.45 0.66 19.28
C GLY A 178 -31.11 1.31 18.94
N VAL A 179 -30.47 0.92 17.82
CA VAL A 179 -29.19 1.52 17.41
C VAL A 179 -29.42 2.97 16.92
N PRO A 180 -28.73 3.98 17.47
CA PRO A 180 -28.81 5.37 17.02
C PRO A 180 -28.43 5.51 15.54
N ASP A 181 -29.11 6.35 14.78
CA ASP A 181 -28.99 6.42 13.31
C ASP A 181 -27.56 6.66 12.81
N GLN A 182 -26.74 7.36 13.60
CA GLN A 182 -25.31 7.58 13.31
C GLN A 182 -24.48 6.27 13.19
N PHE A 183 -24.90 5.19 13.85
CA PHE A 183 -24.21 3.89 13.79
C PHE A 183 -24.77 2.94 12.74
N LYS A 184 -25.97 3.21 12.18
CA LYS A 184 -26.55 2.41 11.10
C LYS A 184 -25.74 2.56 9.80
N SER A 185 -25.28 3.78 9.52
CA SER A 185 -24.45 4.07 8.34
C SER A 185 -23.08 3.35 8.34
N LEU A 186 -22.49 3.14 9.52
CA LEU A 186 -21.24 2.38 9.68
C LEU A 186 -21.44 0.88 9.43
N ILE A 187 -22.58 0.33 9.87
CA ILE A 187 -22.89 -1.09 9.68
C ILE A 187 -23.21 -1.40 8.22
N ASP A 188 -23.88 -0.49 7.50
CA ASP A 188 -24.13 -0.65 6.05
C ASP A 188 -22.82 -0.63 5.23
N VAL A 189 -21.83 0.18 5.65
CA VAL A 189 -20.50 0.22 5.02
C VAL A 189 -19.69 -1.06 5.28
N GLU A 190 -19.74 -1.59 6.51
CA GLU A 190 -19.08 -2.86 6.87
C GLU A 190 -19.73 -4.08 6.16
N LEU A 191 -21.05 -4.02 5.93
CA LEU A 191 -21.83 -5.01 5.19
C LEU A 191 -21.47 -5.05 3.71
N GLU A 192 -21.31 -3.88 3.08
CA GLU A 192 -20.88 -3.76 1.68
C GLU A 192 -19.41 -4.20 1.52
N ALA A 193 -18.55 -3.91 2.51
CA ALA A 193 -17.14 -4.33 2.52
C ALA A 193 -16.96 -5.85 2.66
N SER A 194 -17.83 -6.54 3.41
CA SER A 194 -17.80 -8.00 3.59
C SER A 194 -18.28 -8.77 2.35
N ILE A 195 -19.07 -8.15 1.47
CA ILE A 195 -19.56 -8.75 0.21
C ILE A 195 -18.59 -8.52 -0.97
N GLY A 196 -17.63 -7.59 -0.84
CA GLY A 196 -16.62 -7.27 -1.86
C GLY A 196 -15.46 -8.27 -2.00
N GLY A 197 -15.61 -9.50 -1.53
CA GLY A 197 -14.59 -10.55 -1.60
C GLY A 197 -14.94 -11.66 -2.60
N ASN A 198 -14.90 -11.35 -3.90
CA ASN A 198 -14.43 -12.25 -4.98
C ASN A 198 -14.47 -11.54 -6.34
#